data_AF-A0A3M7TYA9-F1
#
_entry.id   AF-A0A3M7TYA9-F1
#
_cell.length_a   1.000
_cell.length_b   1.000
_cell.length_c   1.000
_cell.angle_alpha   90.00
_cell.angle_beta   90.00
_cell.angle_gamma   90.00
#
_symmetry.space_group_name_H-M   'P 1'
#
loop_
_entity.id
_entity.type
_entity.pdbx_description
1 polymer ?
#
loop_
_entity_poly.entity_id
_entity_poly.type
_entity_poly.pdbx_seq_one_letter_code
_entity_poly.pdbx_strand_id
1 'polypeptide(L)' 'MIKVEAGENVEVIKGEFKGIKAEVIAVYTNSIAVELDKKLSDGSKARTVLHHTEFK' A
#
# COMPACT_ATOMS: atom_id res chain seq x y z
N MET A 1 -12.05 7.62 10.70
CA MET A 1 -11.82 6.19 10.46
C MET A 1 -11.59 6.03 8.97
N ILE A 2 -10.40 5.60 8.54
CA ILE A 2 -10.16 5.30 7.13
C ILE A 2 -10.89 3.99 6.84
N LYS A 3 -11.85 4.02 5.91
CA LYS A 3 -12.48 2.81 5.38
C LYS A 3 -11.77 2.52 4.06
N VAL A 4 -11.10 1.38 4.01
CA VAL A 4 -10.39 0.90 2.83
C VAL A 4 -10.64 -0.60 2.71
N GLU A 5 -10.79 -1.08 1.49
CA GLU A 5 -11.10 -2.49 1.20
C GLU A 5 -10.01 -3.12 0.31
N ALA A 6 -9.94 -4.45 0.32
CA ALA A 6 -9.05 -5.16 -0.60
C ALA A 6 -9.48 -4.92 -2.05
N GLY A 7 -8.50 -4.67 -2.93
CA GLY A 7 -8.69 -4.29 -4.33
C GLY A 7 -8.76 -2.79 -4.58
N GLU A 8 -8.83 -1.96 -3.55
CA GLU A 8 -8.75 -0.51 -3.71
C GLU A 8 -7.32 -0.03 -3.99
N ASN A 9 -7.20 1.09 -4.71
CA ASN A 9 -5.91 1.76 -4.92
C ASN A 9 -5.77 2.91 -3.94
N VAL A 10 -4.63 2.97 -3.26
CA VAL A 10 -4.25 4.04 -2.34
C VAL A 10 -2.96 4.71 -2.80
N GLU A 11 -2.76 5.96 -2.40
CA GLU A 11 -1.50 6.67 -2.60
C GLU A 11 -0.69 6.67 -1.31
N VAL A 12 0.58 6.26 -1.39
CA VAL A 12 1.50 6.34 -0.25
C VAL A 12 1.93 7.78 -0.03
N ILE A 13 1.69 8.34 1.15
CA ILE A 13 1.97 9.76 1.46
C ILE A 13 3.20 9.98 2.36
N LYS A 14 3.79 8.90 2.92
CA LYS A 14 4.96 8.94 3.82
C LYS A 14 5.90 7.75 3.60
N GLY A 15 7.12 7.86 4.12
CA GLY A 15 8.12 6.79 4.07
C GLY A 15 8.83 6.67 2.72
N GLU A 16 9.55 5.56 2.54
CA GLU A 16 10.39 5.28 1.36
C GLU A 16 9.58 5.26 0.05
N PHE A 17 8.32 4.84 0.12
CA PHE A 17 7.46 4.64 -1.05
C PHE A 17 6.53 5.83 -1.34
N LYS A 18 6.77 7.00 -0.72
CA LYS A 18 5.93 8.19 -0.91
C LYS A 18 5.77 8.55 -2.40
N GLY A 19 4.53 8.79 -2.81
CA GLY A 19 4.13 9.13 -4.19
C GLY A 19 3.86 7.92 -5.08
N ILE A 20 4.05 6.69 -4.58
CA ILE A 20 3.74 5.46 -5.30
C ILE A 20 2.27 5.08 -5.07
N LYS A 21 1.61 4.59 -6.13
CA LYS A 21 0.30 3.96 -6.02
C LYS A 21 0.42 2.51 -5.58
N ALA A 22 -0.51 2.07 -4.76
CA ALA A 22 -0.52 0.71 -4.25
C ALA A 22 -1.92 0.12 -4.23
N GLU A 23 -2.04 -1.16 -4.55
CA GLU A 23 -3.28 -1.91 -4.46
C GLU A 23 -3.36 -2.58 -3.08
N VAL A 24 -4.48 -2.44 -2.39
CA VAL A 24 -4.70 -3.08 -1.08
C VAL A 24 -4.97 -4.56 -1.27
N ILE A 25 -4.15 -5.41 -0.65
CA ILE A 25 -4.29 -6.87 -0.72
C ILE A 25 -4.85 -7.49 0.56
N ALA A 26 -4.71 -6.80 1.71
CA ALA A 26 -5.33 -7.20 2.97
C ALA A 26 -5.51 -5.99 3.91
N VAL A 27 -6.58 -6.03 4.71
CA VAL A 27 -6.91 -4.98 5.67
C VAL A 27 -6.81 -5.52 7.09
N TYR A 28 -6.14 -4.76 7.95
CA TYR A 28 -5.99 -5.04 9.38
C TYR A 28 -6.54 -3.86 10.19
N THR A 29 -6.63 -4.03 11.52
CA THR A 29 -7.22 -3.01 12.40
C THR A 29 -6.57 -1.62 12.29
N ASN A 30 -5.25 -1.56 12.08
CA ASN A 30 -4.47 -0.31 12.09
C ASN A 30 -3.54 -0.15 10.87
N SER A 31 -3.64 -1.04 9.90
CA SER A 31 -2.75 -1.11 8.76
C SER A 31 -3.38 -1.85 7.60
N ILE A 32 -2.76 -1.71 6.44
CA ILE A 32 -3.06 -2.46 5.23
C ILE A 32 -1.79 -3.09 4.68
N ALA A 33 -1.90 -4.29 4.13
CA ALA A 33 -0.88 -4.82 3.24
C ALA A 33 -1.20 -4.36 1.82
N VAL A 34 -0.19 -3.89 1.10
CA VAL A 34 -0.34 -3.38 -0.26
C VAL A 34 0.69 -3.98 -1.21
N GLU A 35 0.32 -4.03 -2.48
CA GLU A 35 1.22 -4.28 -3.59
C GLU A 35 1.49 -2.97 -4.34
N LEU A 36 2.76 -2.56 -4.38
CA LEU A 36 3.20 -1.30 -4.97
C LEU A 36 3.27 -1.43 -6.50
N ASP A 37 3.01 -0.33 -7.20
CA ASP A 37 3.35 -0.21 -8.63
C ASP A 37 4.87 0.00 -8.83
N LYS A 38 5.66 -0.92 -8.29
CA LYS A 38 7.12 -0.97 -8.36
C LYS A 38 7.55 -2.42 -8.56
N LYS A 39 8.20 -2.72 -9.68
CA LYS A 39 8.73 -4.05 -9.95
C LYS A 39 10.09 -4.26 -9.30
N LEU A 40 10.31 -5.45 -8.76
CA LEU A 40 11.59 -5.95 -8.26
C LEU A 40 12.40 -6.57 -9.40
N SER A 41 13.66 -6.91 -9.13
CA SER A 41 14.59 -7.47 -10.12
C SER A 41 14.16 -8.83 -10.67
N ASP A 42 13.31 -9.56 -9.95
CA ASP A 42 12.72 -10.84 -10.36
C ASP A 42 11.44 -10.68 -11.21
N GLY A 43 10.99 -9.44 -11.44
CA GLY A 43 9.78 -9.13 -12.18
C GLY A 43 8.49 -9.12 -11.35
N SER A 44 8.54 -9.51 -10.07
CA SER A 44 7.42 -9.40 -9.14
C SER A 44 7.19 -7.94 -8.72
N LYS A 45 5.99 -7.63 -8.21
CA LYS A 45 5.72 -6.31 -7.60
C LYS A 45 6.13 -6.31 -6.13
N ALA A 46 6.72 -5.19 -5.70
CA ALA A 46 7.08 -5.00 -4.31
C ALA A 46 5.83 -4.96 -3.41
N ARG A 47 5.91 -5.55 -2.22
CA ARG A 47 4.83 -5.55 -1.23
C ARG A 47 5.31 -4.92 0.07
N THR A 48 4.43 -4.22 0.75
CA THR A 48 4.71 -3.62 2.06
C THR A 48 3.46 -3.49 2.90
N VAL A 49 3.62 -3.09 4.16
CA VAL A 49 2.53 -2.75 5.07
C VAL A 49 2.54 -1.24 5.31
N LEU A 50 1.37 -0.61 5.25
CA LEU A 50 1.18 0.80 5.53
C LEU A 50 0.23 0.99 6.71
N HIS A 51 0.60 1.86 7.64
CA HIS A 51 -0.29 2.34 8.69
C HIS A 51 -1.27 3.38 8.12
N HIS A 52 -2.41 3.57 8.79
CA HIS A 52 -3.43 4.57 8.41
C HIS A 52 -2.91 6.02 8.30
N THR A 53 -1.70 6.31 8.80
CA THR A 53 -1.08 7.63 8.70
C THR A 53 -0.17 7.80 7.48
N GLU A 54 0.00 6.73 6.68
CA GLU A 54 0.97 6.62 5.60
C GLU A 54 0.33 6.53 4.21
N PHE A 55 -1.01 6.48 4.11
CA PHE A 55 -1.72 6.46 2.83
C PHE A 55 -2.99 7.32 2.83
N LYS A 56 -3.55 7.54 1.63
CA LYS A 56 -4.85 8.16 1.39
C LYS A 56 -5.61 7.45 0.28
#